data_AF-A0A954SPE5-F1
#
_entry.id   AF-A0A954SPE5-F1
#
_cell.length_a   1.000
_cell.length_b   1.000
_cell.length_c   1.000
_cell.angle_alpha   90.00
_cell.angle_beta   90.00
_cell.angle_gamma   90.00
#
_symmetry.space_group_name_H-M   'P 1'
#
loop_
_entity.id
_entity.type
_entity.pdbx_description
1 polymer ?
#
loop_
_entity_poly.entity_id
_entity_poly.type
_entity_poly.pdbx_seq_one_letter_code
_entity_poly.pdbx_strand_id
1 'polypeptide(L)'
;FDQQRGRNPAAEMLRENGIVRILPNGRRVNNVPIDMRSSIRLAISRTAETFLPAEKMARYQSEVEKRELWRKRASIQMIVARIDRDLSFSTEQREKLVEVLVKSLNSTEFNAPEEVMMFNSQNHPIPPLPPKLIEPLLTDSQKSAWRKLPKSRTQFKYDEMMMNNGGNLPSLSEEDIESLKTAVSKKPESEPEGGTK
;
A
#
# COMPACT_ATOMS: atom_id res chain seq x y z
N PHE A 1 34.06 29.33 4.82
CA PHE A 1 33.22 28.97 3.67
C PHE A 1 31.99 28.26 4.20
N ASP A 2 31.00 29.06 4.59
CA ASP A 2 29.73 28.59 5.14
C ASP A 2 28.88 28.05 3.98
N GLN A 3 28.78 26.72 3.90
CA GLN A 3 28.08 26.03 2.83
C GLN A 3 26.59 25.97 3.17
N GLN A 4 25.91 27.13 3.14
CA GLN A 4 24.45 27.19 3.06
C GLN A 4 23.99 26.74 1.67
N ARG A 5 24.17 25.45 1.37
CA ARG A 5 23.44 24.82 0.26
C ARG A 5 21.96 24.86 0.63
N GLY A 6 21.21 25.73 -0.04
CA GLY A 6 19.78 25.86 0.13
C GLY A 6 19.13 24.49 0.14
N ARG A 7 18.38 24.19 1.20
CA ARG A 7 17.58 22.97 1.28
C ARG A 7 16.61 23.02 0.10
N ASN A 8 16.69 22.04 -0.78
CA ASN A 8 15.74 21.90 -1.87
C ASN A 8 14.39 21.47 -1.24
N PRO A 9 13.35 22.32 -1.24
CA PRO A 9 12.07 22.00 -0.60
C PRO A 9 11.41 20.76 -1.21
N ALA A 10 11.67 20.46 -2.49
CA ALA A 10 11.18 19.23 -3.12
C ALA A 10 11.83 17.97 -2.53
N ALA A 11 13.11 18.03 -2.17
CA ALA A 11 13.82 16.90 -1.55
C ALA A 11 13.33 16.64 -0.12
N GLU A 12 12.92 17.70 0.60
CA GLU A 12 12.34 17.61 1.94
C GLU A 12 10.93 17.02 1.88
N MET A 13 10.09 17.48 0.94
CA MET A 13 8.77 16.87 0.68
C MET A 13 8.86 15.38 0.31
N LEU A 14 9.81 14.99 -0.54
CA LEU A 14 9.99 13.58 -0.92
C LEU A 14 10.44 12.72 0.27
N ARG A 15 11.20 13.30 1.21
CA ARG A 15 11.60 12.66 2.46
C ARG A 15 10.42 12.50 3.42
N GLU A 16 9.64 13.56 3.62
CA GLU A 16 8.45 13.56 4.49
C GLU A 16 7.39 12.57 4.00
N ASN A 17 7.23 12.46 2.68
CA ASN A 17 6.27 11.54 2.07
C ASN A 17 6.79 10.10 1.96
N GLY A 18 7.97 9.79 2.51
CA GLY A 18 8.56 8.44 2.49
C GLY A 18 8.99 7.95 1.10
N ILE A 19 8.94 8.80 0.07
CA ILE A 19 9.30 8.47 -1.31
C ILE A 19 10.82 8.31 -1.46
N VAL A 20 11.60 9.04 -0.64
CA VAL A 20 13.06 8.93 -0.63
C VAL A 20 13.56 8.73 0.81
N ARG A 21 13.97 7.50 1.15
CA ARG A 21 14.68 7.23 2.40
C ARG A 21 16.17 7.40 2.19
N ILE A 22 16.74 8.46 2.77
CA ILE A 22 18.19 8.68 2.82
C ILE A 22 18.69 8.14 4.15
N LEU A 23 19.54 7.11 4.11
CA LEU A 23 20.15 6.52 5.29
C LEU A 23 21.15 7.49 5.97
N PRO A 24 21.50 7.27 7.24
CA PRO A 24 22.48 8.10 7.95
C PRO A 24 23.85 8.21 7.25
N ASN A 25 24.20 7.24 6.39
CA ASN A 25 25.43 7.22 5.60
C ASN A 25 25.31 7.95 4.24
N GLY A 26 24.22 8.68 3.99
CA GLY A 26 23.99 9.41 2.74
C GLY A 26 23.57 8.55 1.55
N ARG A 27 23.46 7.22 1.69
CA ARG A 27 22.94 6.36 0.62
C ARG A 27 21.44 6.53 0.49
N ARG A 28 20.98 6.76 -0.75
CA ARG A 28 19.56 6.67 -1.10
C ARG A 28 19.17 5.20 -1.18
N VAL A 29 18.13 4.82 -0.46
CA VAL A 29 17.47 3.53 -0.68
C VAL A 29 16.51 3.74 -1.83
N ASN A 30 16.94 3.43 -3.06
CA ASN A 30 16.11 3.57 -4.25
C ASN A 30 15.00 2.49 -4.35
N ASN A 31 15.04 1.47 -3.49
CA ASN A 31 14.10 0.34 -3.48
C ASN A 31 13.32 0.26 -2.16
N VAL A 32 12.78 1.38 -1.67
CA VAL A 32 11.59 1.23 -0.82
C VAL A 32 10.45 0.97 -1.78
N PRO A 33 9.74 -0.17 -1.72
CA PRO A 33 8.56 -0.40 -2.55
C PRO A 33 7.66 0.81 -2.41
N ILE A 34 7.55 1.60 -3.48
CA ILE A 34 6.70 2.77 -3.48
C ILE A 34 5.28 2.22 -3.50
N ASP A 35 4.58 2.33 -2.37
CA ASP A 35 3.14 2.13 -2.35
C ASP A 35 2.51 3.26 -3.18
N MET A 36 2.37 3.03 -4.48
CA MET A 36 1.81 3.98 -5.44
C MET A 36 0.41 4.43 -5.02
N ARG A 37 -0.36 3.59 -4.33
CA ARG A 37 -1.68 3.99 -3.84
C ARG A 37 -1.58 4.98 -2.70
N SER A 38 -0.64 4.79 -1.77
CA SER A 38 -0.39 5.77 -0.72
C SER A 38 -0.02 7.14 -1.30
N SER A 39 0.84 7.20 -2.32
CA SER A 39 1.26 8.46 -2.95
C SER A 39 0.12 9.12 -3.72
N ILE A 40 -0.63 8.36 -4.51
CA ILE A 40 -1.83 8.86 -5.23
C ILE A 40 -2.86 9.38 -4.23
N ARG A 41 -3.16 8.63 -3.18
CA ARG A 41 -4.11 9.03 -2.15
C ARG A 41 -3.66 10.28 -1.41
N LEU A 42 -2.37 10.40 -1.09
CA LEU A 42 -1.82 11.58 -0.45
C LEU A 42 -1.98 12.80 -1.36
N ALA A 43 -1.69 12.66 -2.65
CA ALA A 43 -1.91 13.71 -3.63
C ALA A 43 -3.40 14.12 -3.70
N ILE A 44 -4.32 13.14 -3.79
CA ILE A 44 -5.77 13.40 -3.80
C ILE A 44 -6.20 14.09 -2.49
N SER A 45 -5.71 13.65 -1.33
CA SER A 45 -6.05 14.27 -0.04
C SER A 45 -5.65 15.74 0.01
N ARG A 46 -4.44 16.07 -0.45
CA ARG A 46 -3.95 17.47 -0.51
C ARG A 46 -4.80 18.33 -1.44
N THR A 47 -5.15 17.80 -2.61
CA THR A 47 -6.06 18.48 -3.53
C THR A 47 -7.43 18.67 -2.88
N ALA A 48 -7.96 17.64 -2.23
CA ALA A 48 -9.24 17.70 -1.53
C ALA A 48 -9.25 18.76 -0.42
N GLU A 49 -8.18 18.86 0.38
CA GLU A 49 -8.02 19.88 1.43
C GLU A 49 -8.03 21.32 0.87
N THR A 50 -7.51 21.51 -0.35
CA THR A 50 -7.45 22.83 -0.99
C THR A 50 -8.80 23.27 -1.56
N PHE A 51 -9.61 22.32 -2.03
CA PHE A 51 -10.83 22.63 -2.81
C PHE A 51 -12.15 22.27 -2.11
N LEU A 52 -12.14 21.42 -1.08
CA LEU A 52 -13.37 21.01 -0.39
C LEU A 52 -13.61 21.83 0.89
N PRO A 53 -14.87 22.22 1.14
CA PRO A 53 -15.28 22.70 2.46
C PRO A 53 -14.99 21.67 3.55
N ALA A 54 -14.75 22.14 4.78
CA ALA A 54 -14.38 21.29 5.92
C ALA A 54 -15.32 20.11 6.16
N GLU A 55 -16.64 20.30 5.99
CA GLU A 55 -17.62 19.22 6.14
C GLU A 55 -17.43 18.11 5.08
N LYS A 56 -17.20 18.49 3.81
CA LYS A 56 -16.95 17.52 2.74
C LYS A 56 -15.61 16.81 2.92
N MET A 57 -14.60 17.53 3.43
CA MET A 57 -13.31 16.93 3.76
C MET A 57 -13.42 15.89 4.87
N ALA A 58 -14.17 16.18 5.94
CA ALA A 58 -14.43 15.22 7.02
C ALA A 58 -15.14 13.95 6.52
N ARG A 59 -16.15 14.11 5.64
CA ARG A 59 -16.82 12.96 5.00
C ARG A 59 -15.85 12.16 4.13
N TYR A 60 -15.01 12.82 3.35
CA TYR A 60 -13.98 12.17 2.53
C TYR A 60 -13.01 11.34 3.38
N GLN A 61 -12.48 11.92 4.48
CA GLN A 61 -11.58 11.21 5.39
C GLN A 61 -12.23 9.96 5.98
N SER A 62 -13.48 10.08 6.45
CA SER A 62 -14.24 8.94 6.97
C SER A 62 -14.41 7.82 5.94
N GLU A 63 -14.71 8.16 4.69
CA GLU A 63 -14.81 7.16 3.61
C GLU A 63 -13.46 6.52 3.26
N VAL A 64 -12.37 7.29 3.30
CA VAL A 64 -11.01 6.74 3.12
C VAL A 64 -10.69 5.71 4.21
N GLU A 65 -10.97 6.02 5.47
CA GLU A 65 -10.76 5.11 6.60
C GLU A 65 -11.61 3.84 6.50
N LYS A 66 -12.89 3.95 6.13
CA LYS A 66 -13.75 2.78 5.89
C LYS A 66 -13.19 1.88 4.81
N ARG A 67 -12.71 2.46 3.70
CA ARG A 67 -12.11 1.71 2.58
C ARG A 67 -10.79 1.06 3.00
N GLU A 68 -9.97 1.73 3.79
CA GLU A 68 -8.75 1.17 4.39
C GLU A 68 -9.06 -0.08 5.22
N LEU A 69 -10.00 0.03 6.15
CA LEU A 69 -10.41 -1.08 7.01
C LEU A 69 -10.98 -2.25 6.21
N TRP A 70 -11.84 -1.95 5.23
CA TRP A 70 -12.41 -2.97 4.35
C TRP A 70 -11.32 -3.70 3.56
N ARG A 71 -10.38 -2.97 2.95
CA ARG A 71 -9.25 -3.56 2.22
C ARG A 71 -8.38 -4.43 3.14
N LYS A 72 -8.04 -3.94 4.32
CA LYS A 72 -7.26 -4.70 5.31
C LYS A 72 -7.96 -6.04 5.62
N ARG A 73 -9.26 -5.99 5.90
CA ARG A 73 -10.06 -7.20 6.20
C ARG A 73 -10.10 -8.16 5.01
N ALA A 74 -10.29 -7.65 3.80
CA ALA A 74 -10.29 -8.47 2.59
C ALA A 74 -8.94 -9.15 2.34
N SER A 75 -7.82 -8.44 2.48
CA SER A 75 -6.47 -9.01 2.38
C SER A 75 -6.24 -10.12 3.39
N ILE A 76 -6.66 -9.91 4.64
CA ILE A 76 -6.55 -10.93 5.70
C ILE A 76 -7.41 -12.14 5.36
N GLN A 77 -8.64 -11.95 4.87
CA GLN A 77 -9.49 -13.07 4.45
C GLN A 77 -8.87 -13.87 3.31
N MET A 78 -8.23 -13.22 2.33
CA MET A 78 -7.53 -13.90 1.25
C MET A 78 -6.33 -14.73 1.78
N ILE A 79 -5.55 -14.17 2.71
CA ILE A 79 -4.45 -14.89 3.37
C ILE A 79 -5.00 -16.11 4.12
N VAL A 80 -6.07 -15.94 4.88
CA VAL A 80 -6.71 -17.04 5.63
C VAL A 80 -7.22 -18.12 4.67
N ALA A 81 -7.90 -17.74 3.59
CA ALA A 81 -8.37 -18.70 2.58
C ALA A 81 -7.21 -19.47 1.92
N ARG A 82 -6.08 -18.82 1.67
CA ARG A 82 -4.88 -19.48 1.13
C ARG A 82 -4.30 -20.51 2.09
N ILE A 83 -4.23 -20.19 3.38
CA ILE A 83 -3.73 -21.11 4.43
C ILE A 83 -4.73 -22.25 4.66
N ASP A 84 -6.03 -21.94 4.64
CA ASP A 84 -7.12 -22.89 4.82
C ASP A 84 -7.07 -24.01 3.76
N ARG A 85 -6.71 -23.67 2.52
CA ARG A 85 -6.50 -24.66 1.46
C ARG A 85 -5.49 -25.76 1.82
N ASP A 86 -4.44 -25.42 2.58
CA ASP A 86 -3.38 -26.36 2.95
C ASP A 86 -3.62 -27.03 4.31
N LEU A 87 -4.34 -26.37 5.22
CA LEU A 87 -4.52 -26.83 6.60
C LEU A 87 -5.94 -27.29 6.95
N SER A 88 -6.92 -27.07 6.08
CA SER A 88 -8.34 -27.43 6.27
C SER A 88 -8.89 -26.96 7.62
N PHE A 89 -8.96 -25.65 7.81
CA PHE A 89 -9.50 -25.03 9.02
C PHE A 89 -11.00 -25.26 9.19
N SER A 90 -11.41 -25.43 10.44
CA SER A 90 -12.82 -25.28 10.81
C SER A 90 -13.27 -23.82 10.64
N THR A 91 -14.59 -23.61 10.57
CA THR A 91 -15.16 -22.25 10.53
C THR A 91 -14.71 -21.41 11.73
N GLU A 92 -14.70 -22.00 12.92
CA GLU A 92 -14.25 -21.35 14.15
C GLU A 92 -12.75 -20.97 14.09
N GLN A 93 -11.89 -21.85 13.56
CA GLN A 93 -10.47 -21.56 13.37
C GLN A 93 -10.26 -20.40 12.38
N ARG A 94 -11.00 -20.38 11.27
CA ARG A 94 -10.94 -19.29 10.29
C ARG A 94 -11.32 -17.95 10.92
N GLU A 95 -12.44 -17.90 11.63
CA GLU A 95 -12.93 -16.68 12.26
C GLU A 95 -11.94 -16.15 13.31
N LYS A 96 -11.45 -17.02 14.19
CA LYS A 96 -10.43 -16.66 15.19
C LYS A 96 -9.15 -16.16 14.54
N LEU A 97 -8.70 -16.81 13.45
CA LEU A 97 -7.48 -16.38 12.76
C LEU A 97 -7.67 -15.01 12.10
N VAL A 98 -8.81 -14.74 11.47
CA VAL A 98 -9.13 -13.41 10.93
C VAL A 98 -9.08 -12.36 12.04
N GLU A 99 -9.71 -12.61 13.18
CA GLU A 99 -9.70 -11.67 14.31
C GLU A 99 -8.29 -11.40 14.85
N VAL A 100 -7.51 -12.47 15.06
CA VAL A 100 -6.12 -12.37 15.54
C VAL A 100 -5.30 -11.52 14.57
N LEU A 101 -5.38 -11.81 13.26
CA LEU A 101 -4.63 -11.08 12.24
C LEU A 101 -5.08 -9.62 12.10
N VAL A 102 -6.38 -9.33 12.20
CA VAL A 102 -6.91 -7.95 12.15
C VAL A 102 -6.35 -7.12 13.31
N LYS A 103 -6.25 -7.72 14.51
CA LYS A 103 -5.75 -7.07 15.73
C LYS A 103 -4.22 -6.96 15.75
N SER A 104 -3.51 -7.98 15.29
CA SER A 104 -2.05 -8.05 15.43
C SER A 104 -1.28 -7.35 14.32
N LEU A 105 -1.85 -7.29 13.11
CA LEU A 105 -1.15 -6.71 11.96
C LEU A 105 -1.39 -5.20 11.93
N ASN A 106 -0.31 -4.44 12.01
CA ASN A 106 -0.33 -3.02 11.71
C ASN A 106 -0.62 -2.82 10.22
N SER A 107 -1.36 -1.77 9.86
CA SER A 107 -1.75 -1.51 8.46
C SER A 107 -0.54 -1.53 7.53
N THR A 108 0.57 -0.93 7.96
CA THR A 108 1.79 -0.75 7.17
C THR A 108 2.46 -2.03 6.66
N GLU A 109 2.26 -3.18 7.32
CA GLU A 109 2.95 -4.44 6.92
C GLU A 109 2.23 -5.19 5.79
N PHE A 110 0.95 -4.90 5.56
CA PHE A 110 0.10 -5.62 4.59
C PHE A 110 -0.74 -4.66 3.72
N ASN A 111 -0.29 -3.42 3.56
CA ASN A 111 -1.04 -2.34 2.89
C ASN A 111 -1.25 -2.53 1.38
N ALA A 112 -0.70 -3.59 0.77
CA ALA A 112 -0.91 -3.90 -0.64
C ALA A 112 -1.81 -5.14 -0.82
N PRO A 113 -3.15 -5.01 -0.74
CA PRO A 113 -4.08 -6.04 -1.20
C PRO A 113 -3.80 -6.52 -2.63
N GLU A 114 -3.17 -5.70 -3.46
CA GLU A 114 -2.75 -6.07 -4.82
C GLU A 114 -1.64 -7.12 -4.83
N GLU A 115 -0.64 -7.01 -3.93
CA GLU A 115 0.31 -8.11 -3.73
C GLU A 115 -0.44 -9.38 -3.29
N VAL A 116 -1.52 -9.20 -2.52
CA VAL A 116 -2.39 -10.31 -2.11
C VAL A 116 -3.26 -10.90 -3.21
N MET A 117 -3.72 -10.10 -4.16
CA MET A 117 -4.38 -10.62 -5.36
C MET A 117 -3.41 -11.37 -6.27
N MET A 118 -2.12 -10.98 -6.29
CA MET A 118 -1.10 -11.79 -6.95
C MET A 118 -0.92 -13.14 -6.24
N PHE A 119 -1.08 -13.22 -4.91
CA PHE A 119 -1.03 -14.50 -4.14
C PHE A 119 -2.08 -15.54 -4.53
N ASN A 120 -3.06 -15.22 -5.39
CA ASN A 120 -4.08 -16.17 -5.80
C ASN A 120 -3.59 -17.21 -6.83
N SER A 121 -2.35 -17.08 -7.33
CA SER A 121 -1.70 -18.17 -8.06
C SER A 121 -1.26 -19.28 -7.09
N GLN A 122 -1.47 -20.54 -7.46
CA GLN A 122 -1.17 -21.71 -6.63
C GLN A 122 0.29 -21.76 -6.15
N ASN A 123 1.18 -21.06 -6.85
CA ASN A 123 2.62 -21.08 -6.65
C ASN A 123 3.14 -19.96 -5.77
N HIS A 124 2.30 -19.02 -5.31
CA HIS A 124 2.83 -17.98 -4.45
C HIS A 124 2.97 -18.45 -3.00
N PRO A 125 4.12 -18.17 -2.37
CA PRO A 125 4.36 -18.50 -0.97
C PRO A 125 3.45 -17.69 -0.05
N ILE A 126 3.11 -18.29 1.09
CA ILE A 126 2.34 -17.62 2.14
C ILE A 126 3.23 -16.49 2.71
N PRO A 127 2.67 -15.28 2.97
CA PRO A 127 3.43 -14.22 3.60
C PRO A 127 4.02 -14.68 4.95
N PRO A 128 5.15 -14.11 5.38
CA PRO A 128 5.80 -14.51 6.61
C PRO A 128 4.96 -14.09 7.81
N LEU A 129 4.09 -14.98 8.28
CA LEU A 129 3.27 -14.77 9.47
C LEU A 129 4.00 -15.27 10.73
N PRO A 130 4.01 -14.50 11.83
CA PRO A 130 4.58 -14.93 13.10
C PRO A 130 3.92 -16.24 13.59
N PRO A 131 4.69 -17.31 13.87
CA PRO A 131 4.13 -18.59 14.32
C PRO A 131 3.22 -18.47 15.55
N LYS A 132 3.56 -17.56 16.47
CA LYS A 132 2.79 -17.27 17.69
C LYS A 132 1.33 -16.85 17.46
N LEU A 133 0.99 -16.36 16.26
CA LEU A 133 -0.37 -15.95 15.92
C LEU A 133 -1.21 -17.11 15.38
N ILE A 134 -0.56 -18.12 14.79
CA ILE A 134 -1.23 -19.21 14.06
C ILE A 134 -1.20 -20.49 14.88
N GLU A 135 -0.04 -20.90 15.38
CA GLU A 135 0.14 -22.19 16.05
C GLU A 135 -0.82 -22.45 17.23
N PRO A 136 -1.21 -21.45 18.05
CA PRO A 136 -2.20 -21.67 19.11
C PRO A 136 -3.60 -22.06 18.60
N LEU A 137 -3.92 -21.73 17.34
CA LEU A 137 -5.21 -22.05 16.71
C LEU A 137 -5.20 -23.40 16.00
N LEU A 138 -4.02 -24.03 15.85
CA LEU A 138 -3.84 -25.26 15.08
C LEU A 138 -3.89 -26.51 15.96
N THR A 139 -4.42 -27.59 15.40
CA THR A 139 -4.20 -28.95 15.92
C THR A 139 -2.75 -29.39 15.68
N ASP A 140 -2.28 -30.44 16.36
CA ASP A 140 -0.91 -30.91 16.20
C ASP A 140 -0.59 -31.43 14.78
N SER A 141 -1.58 -32.03 14.11
CA SER A 141 -1.48 -32.41 12.69
C SER A 141 -1.30 -31.17 11.78
N GLN A 142 -2.12 -30.14 12.01
CA GLN A 142 -2.03 -28.87 11.28
C GLN A 142 -0.72 -28.12 11.56
N LYS A 143 -0.19 -28.17 12.79
CA LYS A 143 1.14 -27.59 13.11
C LYS A 143 2.25 -28.28 12.31
N SER A 144 2.20 -29.60 12.18
CA SER A 144 3.15 -30.37 11.37
C SER A 144 3.07 -29.97 9.90
N ALA A 145 1.86 -29.85 9.34
CA ALA A 145 1.66 -29.37 7.97
C ALA A 145 2.14 -27.92 7.80
N TRP A 146 1.76 -27.01 8.71
CA TRP A 146 2.17 -25.60 8.71
C TRP A 146 3.69 -25.43 8.67
N ARG A 147 4.44 -26.26 9.41
CA ARG A 147 5.91 -26.22 9.42
C ARG A 147 6.54 -26.61 8.08
N LYS A 148 5.86 -27.44 7.28
CA LYS A 148 6.32 -27.88 5.96
C LYS A 148 5.99 -26.89 4.83
N LEU A 149 5.04 -25.98 5.05
CA LEU A 149 4.67 -25.01 4.02
C LEU A 149 5.80 -24.03 3.70
N PRO A 150 6.01 -23.69 2.42
CA PRO A 150 7.00 -22.68 2.03
C PRO A 150 6.57 -21.30 2.51
N LYS A 151 7.27 -20.78 3.52
CA LYS A 151 7.09 -19.43 4.04
C LYS A 151 8.15 -18.56 3.39
N SER A 152 7.76 -17.60 2.56
CA SER A 152 8.74 -16.69 1.99
C SER A 152 9.17 -15.71 3.08
N ARG A 153 10.41 -15.84 3.54
CA ARG A 153 11.07 -14.79 4.32
C ARG A 153 11.56 -13.66 3.41
N THR A 154 11.72 -13.97 2.14
CA THR A 154 12.06 -13.02 1.09
C THR A 154 10.89 -12.06 0.93
N GLN A 155 11.11 -10.80 1.32
CA GLN A 155 10.51 -9.67 0.60
C GLN A 155 10.54 -10.06 -0.87
N PHE A 156 9.36 -10.16 -1.46
CA PHE A 156 9.20 -10.63 -2.81
C PHE A 156 10.26 -9.96 -3.69
N LYS A 157 11.09 -10.78 -4.35
CA LYS A 157 12.01 -10.35 -5.40
C LYS A 157 11.22 -9.89 -6.66
N TYR A 158 10.08 -9.22 -6.49
CA TYR A 158 9.38 -8.54 -7.58
C TYR A 158 10.31 -7.51 -8.21
N ASP A 159 11.17 -6.84 -7.43
CA ASP A 159 12.24 -6.00 -7.96
C ASP A 159 13.15 -6.80 -8.91
N GLU A 160 13.59 -8.01 -8.56
CA GLU A 160 14.53 -8.76 -9.40
C GLU A 160 13.87 -9.36 -10.65
N MET A 161 12.60 -9.78 -10.56
CA MET A 161 11.86 -10.30 -11.72
C MET A 161 11.37 -9.22 -12.68
N MET A 162 10.99 -8.03 -12.19
CA MET A 162 10.60 -6.89 -13.04
C MET A 162 11.81 -6.12 -13.60
N MET A 163 12.99 -6.25 -13.00
CA MET A 163 14.24 -5.64 -13.51
C MET A 163 14.95 -6.52 -14.55
N ASN A 164 14.73 -7.85 -14.57
CA ASN A 164 15.34 -8.73 -15.58
C ASN A 164 14.53 -8.84 -16.88
N ASN A 165 13.23 -8.56 -16.85
CA ASN A 165 12.48 -8.27 -18.07
C ASN A 165 12.56 -6.76 -18.28
N GLY A 166 13.56 -6.28 -19.02
CA GLY A 166 13.82 -4.87 -19.30
C GLY A 166 12.59 -4.11 -19.80
N GLY A 167 11.75 -3.69 -18.86
CA GLY A 167 10.64 -2.80 -19.06
C GLY A 167 11.21 -1.44 -19.40
N ASN A 168 11.40 -1.22 -20.70
CA ASN A 168 11.50 0.11 -21.29
C ASN A 168 10.12 0.78 -21.06
N LEU A 169 9.86 1.21 -19.82
CA LEU A 169 8.73 2.09 -19.55
C LEU A 169 8.96 3.31 -20.45
N PRO A 170 8.00 3.65 -21.34
CA PRO A 170 8.13 4.83 -22.17
C PRO A 170 8.37 6.02 -21.23
N SER A 171 9.54 6.64 -21.35
CA SER A 171 9.80 7.91 -20.69
C SER A 171 8.71 8.86 -21.15
N LEU A 172 7.91 9.37 -20.21
CA LEU A 172 6.99 10.47 -20.50
C LEU A 172 7.81 11.58 -21.16
N SER A 173 7.37 12.02 -22.33
CA SER A 173 8.02 13.12 -23.03
C SER A 173 7.86 14.41 -22.21
N GLU A 174 8.73 15.39 -22.43
CA GLU A 174 8.56 16.70 -21.78
C GLU A 174 7.20 17.33 -22.12
N GLU A 175 6.66 17.07 -23.31
CA GLU A 175 5.30 17.48 -23.73
C GLU A 175 4.19 16.83 -22.91
N ASP A 176 4.31 15.55 -22.55
CA ASP A 176 3.33 14.86 -21.69
C ASP A 176 3.33 15.47 -20.29
N ILE A 177 4.51 15.79 -19.76
CA ILE A 177 4.68 16.42 -18.45
C ILE A 177 4.10 17.84 -18.46
N GLU A 178 4.32 18.59 -19.54
CA GLU A 178 3.82 19.96 -19.68
C GLU A 178 2.30 19.99 -19.83
N SER A 179 1.73 19.08 -20.65
CA SER A 179 0.28 18.92 -20.82
C SER A 179 -0.44 18.61 -19.50
N LEU A 180 0.16 17.77 -18.65
CA LEU A 180 -0.39 17.47 -17.32
C LEU A 180 -0.34 18.70 -16.39
N LYS A 181 0.71 19.52 -16.47
CA LYS A 181 0.80 20.78 -15.69
C LYS A 181 -0.24 21.80 -16.14
N THR A 182 -0.48 21.92 -17.44
CA THR A 182 -1.48 22.85 -17.97
C THR A 182 -2.90 22.42 -17.61
N ALA A 183 -3.18 21.11 -17.66
CA ALA A 183 -4.48 20.55 -17.29
C ALA A 183 -4.83 20.78 -15.80
N VAL A 184 -3.84 20.74 -14.91
CA VAL A 184 -4.04 20.99 -13.47
C VAL A 184 -4.17 22.48 -13.14
N SER A 185 -3.56 23.37 -13.93
CA SER A 185 -3.67 24.83 -13.72
C SER A 185 -4.95 25.46 -14.26
N LYS A 186 -5.70 24.77 -15.13
CA LYS A 186 -7.06 25.19 -15.50
C LYS A 186 -8.02 24.91 -14.33
N LYS A 187 -7.96 25.80 -13.34
CA LYS A 187 -9.00 25.98 -12.32
C LYS A 187 -10.35 26.08 -13.06
N PRO A 188 -11.38 25.29 -12.70
CA PRO A 188 -12.69 25.45 -13.31
C PRO A 188 -13.15 26.88 -13.03
N GLU A 189 -13.28 27.68 -14.09
CA GLU A 189 -13.94 28.98 -14.04
C GLU A 189 -15.31 28.72 -13.42
N SER A 190 -15.54 29.35 -12.28
CA SER A 190 -16.78 29.32 -11.54
C SER A 190 -17.95 29.57 -12.51
N GLU A 191 -18.82 28.58 -12.63
CA GLU A 191 -20.09 28.74 -13.33
C GLU A 191 -20.80 29.98 -12.77
N PRO A 192 -21.30 30.88 -13.64
CA PRO A 192 -21.99 32.08 -13.17
C PRO A 192 -23.25 31.66 -12.41
N GLU A 193 -23.36 32.15 -11.18
CA GLU A 193 -24.54 32.00 -10.34
C GLU A 193 -25.77 32.48 -11.14
N GLY A 194 -26.56 31.50 -11.59
CA GLY A 194 -27.83 31.73 -12.26
C GLY A 194 -28.75 32.42 -11.30
N GLY A 195 -28.95 33.72 -11.52
CA GLY A 195 -29.91 34.54 -10.80
C GLY A 195 -31.32 33.94 -10.88
N THR A 196 -31.88 33.67 -9.71
CA THR A 196 -33.33 33.47 -9.55
C THR A 196 -34.02 34.83 -9.59
N LYS A 197 -34.94 34.97 -10.55
CA LYS A 197 -36.03 35.95 -10.50
C LYS A 197 -37.12 35.48 -9.55
#